data_AF-A0A6S7JLK2-F1
#
_entry.id   AF-A0A6S7JLK2-F1
#
_cell.length_a   1.000
_cell.length_b   1.000
_cell.length_c   1.000
_cell.angle_alpha   90.00
_cell.angle_beta   90.00
_cell.angle_gamma   90.00
#
_symmetry.space_group_name_H-M   'P 1'
#
loop_
_entity.id
_entity.type
_entity.pdbx_description
1 polymer ?
#
loop_
_entity_poly.entity_id
_entity_poly.type
_entity_poly.pdbx_seq_one_letter_code
_entity_poly.pdbx_strand_id
1 'polypeptide(L)'
;KDISVTITKVGGEEEEMRTKVYRVPVSAIDNSRKHSIKAIGIPCISDEIASINTTDITKHLGLVNEKIRRGKGPVDLLIGIDYAHLHTGEMKRADHVVARKSPLGWVLFGSKPGCTTFETTRVLHLSNKTSVDLAEFWTTESMGVEVKPCICEADKLSQVEREEKIMIE
;
A
#
# COMPACT_ATOMS: atom_id res chain seq x y z
N LYS A 1 -22.91 -4.18 1.14
CA LYS A 1 -23.46 -3.25 0.11
C LYS A 1 -22.91 -3.68 -1.24
N ASP A 2 -23.75 -3.97 -2.23
CA ASP A 2 -23.31 -4.30 -3.58
C ASP A 2 -22.66 -3.09 -4.28
N ILE A 3 -21.53 -3.33 -4.95
CA ILE A 3 -20.72 -2.34 -5.66
C ILE A 3 -20.09 -2.97 -6.91
N SER A 4 -19.61 -2.10 -7.82
CA SER A 4 -18.72 -2.49 -8.91
C SER A 4 -17.35 -1.86 -8.67
N VAL A 5 -16.30 -2.65 -8.80
CA VAL A 5 -14.90 -2.22 -8.59
C VAL A 5 -14.08 -2.56 -9.81
N THR A 6 -13.04 -1.76 -10.04
CA THR A 6 -12.02 -2.02 -11.05
C THR A 6 -10.71 -2.33 -10.33
N ILE A 7 -10.14 -3.50 -10.60
CA ILE A 7 -8.85 -3.93 -10.09
C ILE A 7 -7.82 -3.72 -11.20
N THR A 8 -6.80 -2.92 -10.92
CA THR A 8 -5.68 -2.73 -11.84
C THR A 8 -4.49 -3.55 -11.33
N LYS A 9 -4.05 -4.51 -12.15
CA LYS A 9 -2.88 -5.35 -11.87
C LYS A 9 -1.61 -4.64 -12.32
N VAL A 10 -0.47 -5.05 -11.76
CA VAL A 10 0.84 -4.62 -12.26
C VAL A 10 0.96 -5.03 -13.74
N GLY A 11 1.22 -4.07 -14.62
CA GLY A 11 1.17 -4.25 -16.07
C GLY A 11 -0.01 -3.55 -16.76
N GLY A 12 -0.90 -2.91 -16.00
CA GLY A 12 -2.00 -2.10 -16.53
C GLY A 12 -3.23 -2.90 -16.95
N GLU A 13 -3.25 -4.20 -16.69
CA GLU A 13 -4.44 -5.03 -16.92
C GLU A 13 -5.54 -4.64 -15.91
N GLU A 14 -6.69 -4.26 -16.42
CA GLU A 14 -7.86 -3.91 -15.62
C GLU A 14 -8.89 -5.03 -15.64
N GLU A 15 -9.43 -5.33 -14.46
CA GLU A 15 -10.48 -6.32 -14.27
C GLU A 15 -11.65 -5.67 -13.52
N GLU A 16 -12.82 -5.64 -14.15
CA GLU A 16 -14.04 -5.19 -13.50
C GLU A 16 -14.77 -6.35 -12.81
N MET A 17 -15.22 -6.14 -11.59
CA MET A 17 -16.06 -7.11 -10.90
C MET A 17 -17.19 -6.47 -10.11
N ARG A 18 -18.29 -7.22 -10.00
CA ARG A 18 -19.39 -6.92 -9.09
C ARG A 18 -19.13 -7.67 -7.79
N THR A 19 -19.15 -6.93 -6.69
CA THR A 19 -18.84 -7.47 -5.37
C THR A 19 -19.59 -6.71 -4.29
N LYS A 20 -19.28 -7.00 -3.02
CA LYS A 20 -19.85 -6.36 -1.85
C LYS A 20 -18.78 -5.70 -1.00
N VAL A 21 -19.15 -4.56 -0.42
CA VAL A 21 -18.46 -4.00 0.75
C VAL A 21 -18.99 -4.69 2.01
N TYR A 22 -18.05 -5.19 2.81
CA TYR A 22 -18.28 -5.82 4.09
C TYR A 22 -17.74 -4.94 5.22
N ARG A 23 -18.34 -5.04 6.40
CA ARG A 23 -17.79 -4.50 7.64
C ARG A 23 -17.18 -5.67 8.41
N VAL A 24 -15.86 -5.70 8.51
CA VAL A 24 -15.10 -6.79 9.11
C VAL A 24 -14.55 -6.34 10.48
N PRO A 25 -14.85 -7.05 11.57
CA PRO A 25 -14.19 -6.81 12.85
C PRO A 25 -12.79 -7.44 12.86
N VAL A 26 -11.80 -6.70 13.31
CA VAL A 26 -10.40 -7.14 13.46
C VAL A 26 -9.95 -6.84 14.88
N SER A 27 -9.40 -7.83 15.58
CA SER A 27 -8.92 -7.66 16.95
C SER A 27 -7.41 -7.76 17.05
N ALA A 28 -6.85 -7.07 18.03
CA ALA A 28 -5.48 -7.31 18.46
C ALA A 28 -5.27 -8.78 18.85
N ILE A 29 -4.05 -9.27 18.73
CA ILE A 29 -3.68 -10.66 19.05
C ILE A 29 -3.98 -11.06 20.51
N ASP A 30 -3.99 -10.09 21.41
CA ASP A 30 -4.33 -10.24 22.83
C ASP A 30 -5.81 -9.97 23.12
N ASN A 31 -6.61 -9.70 22.09
CA ASN A 31 -8.03 -9.34 22.14
C ASN A 31 -8.32 -8.07 22.98
N SER A 32 -7.31 -7.24 23.25
CA SER A 32 -7.44 -6.02 24.05
C SER A 32 -8.21 -4.91 23.31
N ARG A 33 -8.08 -4.86 21.98
CA ARG A 33 -8.71 -3.86 21.11
C ARG A 33 -9.38 -4.52 19.93
N LYS A 34 -10.51 -3.93 19.52
CA LYS A 34 -11.26 -4.31 18.32
C LYS A 34 -11.40 -3.09 17.42
N HIS A 35 -11.14 -3.31 16.14
CA HIS A 35 -11.26 -2.36 15.05
C HIS A 35 -12.33 -2.86 14.09
N SER A 36 -13.05 -1.94 13.45
CA SER A 36 -14.01 -2.26 12.41
C SER A 36 -13.54 -1.64 11.11
N ILE A 37 -13.23 -2.47 10.13
CA ILE A 37 -12.78 -2.04 8.82
C ILE A 37 -13.86 -2.31 7.78
N LYS A 38 -13.93 -1.45 6.77
CA LYS A 38 -14.64 -1.72 5.52
C LYS A 38 -13.69 -2.44 4.57
N ALA A 39 -14.12 -3.57 4.03
CA ALA A 39 -13.36 -4.38 3.09
C ALA A 39 -14.20 -4.67 1.84
N ILE A 40 -13.54 -4.78 0.70
CA ILE A 40 -14.14 -5.16 -0.58
C ILE A 40 -13.92 -6.67 -0.75
N GLY A 41 -14.97 -7.42 -1.05
CA GLY A 41 -14.83 -8.83 -1.36
C GLY A 41 -14.13 -9.04 -2.70
N ILE A 42 -13.14 -9.92 -2.74
CA ILE A 42 -12.53 -10.40 -3.98
C ILE A 42 -12.45 -11.93 -3.93
N PRO A 43 -12.64 -12.66 -5.05
CA PRO A 43 -12.71 -14.12 -5.03
C PRO A 43 -11.45 -14.80 -4.49
N CYS A 44 -10.29 -14.25 -4.82
CA CYS A 44 -8.99 -14.73 -4.37
C CYS A 44 -8.02 -13.56 -4.27
N ILE A 45 -7.34 -13.43 -3.13
CA ILE A 45 -6.34 -12.38 -2.89
C ILE A 45 -4.97 -12.84 -3.39
N SER A 46 -4.57 -14.03 -2.96
CA SER A 46 -3.29 -14.64 -3.27
C SER A 46 -3.43 -16.16 -3.27
N ASP A 47 -2.45 -16.82 -3.87
CA ASP A 47 -2.26 -18.25 -3.71
C ASP A 47 -1.86 -18.58 -2.25
N GLU A 48 -1.68 -19.87 -1.94
CA GLU A 48 -1.34 -20.33 -0.59
C GLU A 48 0.03 -19.82 -0.12
N ILE A 49 0.06 -19.13 1.03
CA ILE A 49 1.30 -18.71 1.67
C ILE A 49 1.93 -19.89 2.41
N ALA A 50 3.17 -20.21 2.06
CA ALA A 50 3.95 -21.24 2.73
C ALA A 50 4.26 -20.84 4.19
N SER A 51 4.38 -21.81 5.09
CA SER A 51 4.80 -21.54 6.47
C SER A 51 6.29 -21.18 6.54
N ILE A 52 6.64 -20.20 7.37
CA ILE A 52 8.04 -19.82 7.64
C ILE A 52 8.31 -19.97 9.12
N ASN A 53 9.48 -20.52 9.46
CA ASN A 53 9.96 -20.52 10.83
C ASN A 53 10.44 -19.11 11.23
N THR A 54 9.82 -18.55 12.28
CA THR A 54 10.13 -17.20 12.76
C THR A 54 11.09 -17.17 13.95
N THR A 55 11.54 -18.32 14.47
CA THR A 55 12.37 -18.37 15.69
C THR A 55 13.67 -17.60 15.58
N ASP A 56 14.37 -17.73 14.46
CA ASP A 56 15.69 -17.09 14.30
C ASP A 56 15.54 -15.59 14.05
N ILE A 57 14.49 -15.20 13.31
CA ILE A 57 14.13 -13.81 13.06
C ILE A 57 13.77 -13.10 14.37
N THR A 58 12.93 -13.72 15.20
CA THR A 58 12.51 -13.15 16.49
C THR A 58 13.67 -13.05 17.48
N LYS A 59 14.58 -14.03 17.51
CA LYS A 59 15.83 -13.92 18.29
C LYS A 59 16.68 -12.75 17.83
N HIS A 60 16.90 -12.62 16.53
CA HIS A 60 17.73 -11.55 15.96
C HIS A 60 17.16 -10.15 16.23
N LEU A 61 15.84 -10.03 16.33
CA LEU A 61 15.14 -8.79 16.66
C LEU A 61 14.90 -8.56 18.16
N GLY A 62 15.33 -9.48 19.03
CA GLY A 62 15.07 -9.39 20.48
C GLY A 62 13.58 -9.46 20.84
N LEU A 63 12.84 -10.36 20.19
CA LEU A 63 11.39 -10.55 20.31
C LEU A 63 11.01 -11.98 20.75
N VAL A 64 11.92 -12.69 21.42
CA VAL A 64 11.74 -14.12 21.78
C VAL A 64 10.53 -14.36 22.70
N ASN A 65 10.20 -13.39 23.55
CA ASN A 65 9.09 -13.47 24.50
C ASN A 65 7.77 -12.91 23.93
N GLU A 66 7.78 -12.43 22.70
CA GLU A 66 6.62 -11.79 22.08
C GLU A 66 5.78 -12.79 21.28
N LYS A 67 4.46 -12.58 21.27
CA LYS A 67 3.55 -13.42 20.48
C LYS A 67 3.59 -12.98 19.02
N ILE A 68 4.37 -13.69 18.21
CA ILE A 68 4.47 -13.49 16.76
C ILE A 68 3.88 -14.71 16.07
N ARG A 69 2.81 -14.52 15.31
CA ARG A 69 2.14 -15.58 14.55
C ARG A 69 2.21 -15.26 13.07
N ARG A 70 2.93 -16.09 12.32
CA ARG A 70 2.84 -16.11 10.86
C ARG A 70 1.95 -17.29 10.48
N GLY A 71 0.77 -16.99 9.93
CA GLY A 71 -0.14 -18.00 9.39
C GLY A 71 0.44 -18.68 8.14
N LYS A 72 -0.29 -19.69 7.65
CA LYS A 72 -0.08 -20.35 6.35
C LYS A 72 -1.44 -20.47 5.64
N GLY A 73 -1.41 -20.66 4.33
CA GLY A 73 -2.61 -20.80 3.51
C GLY A 73 -3.05 -19.49 2.84
N PRO A 74 -4.29 -19.40 2.37
CA PRO A 74 -4.79 -18.25 1.63
C PRO A 74 -4.88 -17.00 2.52
N VAL A 75 -4.76 -15.82 1.89
CA VAL A 75 -4.96 -14.54 2.58
C VAL A 75 -6.44 -14.19 2.58
N ASP A 76 -7.02 -14.07 3.78
CA ASP A 76 -8.44 -13.71 3.94
C ASP A 76 -8.69 -12.19 3.85
N LEU A 77 -7.70 -11.37 4.21
CA LEU A 77 -7.88 -9.93 4.37
C LEU A 77 -6.59 -9.15 4.11
N LEU A 78 -6.67 -8.15 3.22
CA LEU A 78 -5.65 -7.13 3.06
C LEU A 78 -6.08 -5.83 3.72
N ILE A 79 -5.21 -5.28 4.57
CA ILE A 79 -5.42 -3.97 5.20
C ILE A 79 -4.41 -3.01 4.57
N GLY A 80 -4.90 -2.18 3.65
CA GLY A 80 -4.09 -1.17 2.97
C GLY A 80 -3.84 0.08 3.82
N ILE A 81 -3.30 1.10 3.18
CA ILE A 81 -2.95 2.38 3.80
C ILE A 81 -4.18 3.23 4.20
N ASP A 82 -5.37 2.90 3.68
CA ASP A 82 -6.64 3.50 4.11
C ASP A 82 -6.87 3.38 5.62
N TYR A 83 -6.25 2.38 6.25
CA TYR A 83 -6.21 2.20 7.70
C TYR A 83 -4.79 2.41 8.23
N ALA A 84 -4.12 3.50 7.83
CA ALA A 84 -2.73 3.82 8.20
C ALA A 84 -2.44 3.71 9.70
N HIS A 85 -3.40 4.07 10.55
CA HIS A 85 -3.27 3.93 12.00
C HIS A 85 -3.00 2.48 12.46
N LEU A 86 -3.51 1.47 11.73
CA LEU A 86 -3.24 0.05 11.97
C LEU A 86 -1.83 -0.40 11.52
N HIS A 87 -1.09 0.48 10.86
CA HIS A 87 0.28 0.26 10.40
C HIS A 87 1.30 1.06 11.22
N THR A 88 0.89 1.74 12.29
CA THR A 88 1.79 2.56 13.11
C THR A 88 2.26 1.81 14.35
N GLY A 89 3.37 2.23 14.96
CA GLY A 89 3.83 1.72 16.26
C GLY A 89 5.34 1.56 16.37
N GLU A 90 5.77 0.94 17.47
CA GLU A 90 7.18 0.73 17.78
C GLU A 90 7.86 -0.14 16.71
N MET A 91 9.09 0.20 16.34
CA MET A 91 9.87 -0.52 15.35
C MET A 91 11.16 -1.06 15.96
N LYS A 92 11.48 -2.32 15.65
CA LYS A 92 12.80 -2.92 15.87
C LYS A 92 13.39 -3.31 14.53
N ARG A 93 14.69 -3.09 14.35
CA ARG A 93 15.40 -3.41 13.11
C ARG A 93 16.66 -4.20 13.44
N ALA A 94 16.91 -5.22 12.64
CA ALA A 94 18.15 -5.99 12.67
C ALA A 94 18.49 -6.38 11.23
N ASP A 95 19.63 -5.90 10.74
CA ASP A 95 20.08 -6.02 9.34
C ASP A 95 19.00 -5.58 8.32
N HIS A 96 18.52 -6.55 7.53
CA HIS A 96 17.52 -6.39 6.47
C HIS A 96 16.10 -6.76 6.90
N VAL A 97 15.90 -7.07 8.19
CA VAL A 97 14.60 -7.44 8.74
C VAL A 97 14.13 -6.36 9.72
N VAL A 98 12.86 -6.02 9.62
CA VAL A 98 12.21 -5.02 10.47
C VAL A 98 10.97 -5.65 11.11
N ALA A 99 10.80 -5.45 12.40
CA ALA A 99 9.57 -5.74 13.12
C ALA A 99 8.88 -4.44 13.52
N ARG A 100 7.55 -4.42 13.40
CA ARG A 100 6.72 -3.29 13.83
C ARG A 100 5.58 -3.79 14.72
N LYS A 101 5.43 -3.20 15.89
CA LYS A 101 4.34 -3.47 16.82
C LYS A 101 3.13 -2.62 16.46
N SER A 102 2.24 -3.15 15.63
CA SER A 102 1.02 -2.48 15.26
C SER A 102 -0.09 -2.64 16.30
N PRO A 103 -1.20 -1.90 16.22
CA PRO A 103 -2.38 -2.11 17.07
C PRO A 103 -2.95 -3.54 16.99
N LEU A 104 -2.65 -4.30 15.94
CA LEU A 104 -3.11 -5.68 15.76
C LEU A 104 -2.11 -6.72 16.30
N GLY A 105 -0.83 -6.36 16.40
CA GLY A 105 0.25 -7.25 16.83
C GLY A 105 1.57 -6.94 16.12
N TRP A 106 2.54 -7.81 16.30
CA TRP A 106 3.84 -7.69 15.63
C TRP A 106 3.77 -8.13 14.17
N VAL A 107 4.27 -7.28 13.27
CA VAL A 107 4.41 -7.55 11.83
C VAL A 107 5.89 -7.54 11.46
N LEU A 108 6.30 -8.49 10.63
CA LEU A 108 7.68 -8.65 10.16
C LEU A 108 7.80 -8.24 8.69
N PHE A 109 8.87 -7.53 8.35
CA PHE A 109 9.20 -7.06 7.00
C PHE A 109 10.63 -7.43 6.64
N GLY A 110 10.87 -7.60 5.35
CA GLY A 110 12.19 -7.86 4.80
C GLY A 110 12.53 -9.34 4.72
N SER A 111 13.74 -9.62 4.26
CA SER A 111 14.24 -10.96 4.01
C SER A 111 15.70 -11.06 4.42
N LYS A 112 16.17 -12.28 4.66
CA LYS A 112 17.59 -12.53 4.92
C LYS A 112 18.37 -12.38 3.60
N PRO A 113 19.52 -11.69 3.57
CA PRO A 113 20.36 -11.63 2.39
C PRO A 113 20.77 -13.04 1.95
N GLY A 114 20.64 -13.32 0.65
CA GLY A 114 20.85 -14.65 0.05
C GLY A 114 19.61 -15.56 0.01
N CYS A 115 18.47 -15.13 0.54
CA CYS A 115 17.19 -15.84 0.39
C CYS A 115 16.59 -15.51 -0.99
N THR A 116 16.75 -16.42 -1.95
CA THR A 116 16.29 -16.31 -3.35
C THR A 116 14.88 -16.85 -3.57
N THR A 117 14.12 -17.15 -2.52
CA THR A 117 12.70 -17.52 -2.67
C THR A 117 11.91 -16.26 -3.00
N PHE A 118 11.87 -15.93 -4.28
CA PHE A 118 11.00 -14.91 -4.85
C PHE A 118 9.55 -15.42 -4.83
N GLU A 119 8.94 -15.48 -3.64
CA GLU A 119 7.48 -15.52 -3.59
C GLU A 119 6.98 -14.14 -4.02
N THR A 120 6.44 -14.09 -5.24
CA THR A 120 5.96 -12.88 -5.89
C THR A 120 4.93 -12.18 -5.01
N THR A 121 5.28 -10.99 -4.53
CA THR A 121 4.31 -10.12 -3.86
C THR A 121 3.38 -9.58 -4.94
N ARG A 122 2.18 -10.14 -5.09
CA ARG A 122 1.18 -9.59 -5.99
C ARG A 122 0.75 -8.22 -5.45
N VAL A 123 1.04 -7.17 -6.20
CA VAL A 123 0.55 -5.81 -5.90
C VAL A 123 -0.75 -5.61 -6.66
N LEU A 124 -1.82 -5.32 -5.92
CA LEU A 124 -3.15 -5.08 -6.48
C LEU A 124 -3.58 -3.66 -6.13
N HIS A 125 -3.98 -2.88 -7.13
CA HIS A 125 -4.65 -1.60 -6.91
C HIS A 125 -6.16 -1.82 -7.04
N LEU A 126 -6.90 -1.48 -5.99
CA LEU A 126 -8.36 -1.62 -5.94
C LEU A 126 -8.98 -0.23 -5.97
N SER A 127 -9.66 0.08 -7.07
CA SER A 127 -10.44 1.32 -7.19
C SER A 127 -11.94 1.01 -7.12
N ASN A 128 -12.65 1.75 -6.28
CA ASN A 128 -14.11 1.69 -6.24
C ASN A 128 -14.67 2.72 -7.21
N LYS A 129 -15.57 2.31 -8.11
CA LYS A 129 -16.19 3.17 -9.13
C LYS A 129 -17.11 4.26 -8.59
N THR A 130 -17.23 4.44 -7.28
CA THR A 130 -17.70 5.72 -6.75
C THR A 130 -16.63 6.74 -7.12
N SER A 131 -16.78 7.33 -8.30
CA SER A 131 -15.87 8.33 -8.85
C SER A 131 -15.58 9.33 -7.75
N VAL A 132 -14.35 9.33 -7.23
CA VAL A 132 -13.83 10.53 -6.62
C VAL A 132 -13.87 11.54 -7.74
N ASP A 133 -14.60 12.62 -7.56
CA ASP A 133 -14.60 13.71 -8.52
C ASP A 133 -13.20 14.32 -8.49
N LEU A 134 -12.34 13.81 -9.38
CA LEU A 134 -10.98 14.30 -9.51
C LEU A 134 -10.96 15.72 -10.05
N ALA A 135 -12.10 16.31 -10.44
CA ALA A 135 -12.14 17.73 -10.82
C ALA A 135 -11.57 18.62 -9.71
N GLU A 136 -11.79 18.30 -8.43
CA GLU A 136 -11.20 19.06 -7.31
C GLU A 136 -9.67 18.88 -7.22
N PHE A 137 -9.17 17.67 -7.52
CA PHE A 137 -7.74 17.39 -7.58
C PHE A 137 -7.08 18.12 -8.78
N TRP A 138 -7.68 18.02 -9.96
CA TRP A 138 -7.20 18.67 -11.19
C TRP A 138 -7.28 20.20 -11.10
N THR A 139 -8.32 20.76 -10.48
CA THR A 139 -8.41 22.21 -10.25
C THR A 139 -7.33 22.70 -9.29
N THR A 140 -7.05 21.95 -8.22
CA THR A 140 -5.98 22.28 -7.27
C THR A 140 -4.59 22.23 -7.93
N GLU A 141 -4.31 21.23 -8.76
CA GLU A 141 -3.07 21.16 -9.53
C GLU A 141 -2.97 22.31 -10.56
N SER A 142 -4.07 22.62 -11.22
CA SER A 142 -4.15 23.69 -12.22
C SER A 142 -3.96 25.08 -11.63
N MET A 143 -4.26 25.30 -10.34
CA MET A 143 -4.02 26.61 -9.68
C MET A 143 -2.54 27.05 -9.72
N GLY A 144 -1.59 26.10 -9.81
CA GLY A 144 -0.17 26.40 -9.96
C GLY A 144 0.29 26.60 -11.41
N VAL A 145 -0.52 26.19 -12.39
CA VAL A 145 -0.22 26.15 -13.83
C VAL A 145 -1.11 27.12 -14.62
N GLU A 146 -2.10 27.73 -13.99
CA GLU A 146 -3.04 28.63 -14.65
C GLU A 146 -2.32 29.89 -15.13
N VAL A 147 -1.89 29.85 -16.39
CA VAL A 147 -1.34 30.97 -17.11
C VAL A 147 -2.49 31.95 -17.33
N LYS A 148 -2.62 32.92 -16.43
CA LYS A 148 -3.41 34.13 -16.72
C LYS A 148 -2.93 34.65 -18.08
N PRO A 149 -3.83 35.03 -19.01
CA PRO A 149 -3.42 35.53 -20.32
C PRO A 149 -2.50 36.72 -20.11
N CYS A 150 -1.20 36.47 -20.18
CA CYS A 150 -0.20 37.51 -20.16
C CYS A 150 -0.05 38.00 -21.59
N ILE A 151 0.08 39.31 -21.74
CA ILE A 151 0.58 39.92 -22.98
C ILE A 151 2.11 39.78 -22.94
N CYS A 152 2.56 38.55 -22.79
CA CYS A 152 3.95 38.16 -22.76
C CYS A 152 4.37 37.91 -24.22
N GLU A 153 5.24 38.76 -24.75
CA GLU A 153 5.83 38.54 -26.07
C GLU A 153 6.50 37.16 -26.07
N ALA A 154 6.04 36.26 -26.95
CA ALA A 154 6.39 34.84 -27.01
C ALA A 154 7.88 34.53 -27.27
N ASP A 155 8.75 35.55 -27.27
CA ASP A 155 10.13 35.46 -27.76
C ASP A 155 11.19 35.89 -26.73
N LYS A 156 10.78 36.15 -25.48
CA LYS A 156 11.68 36.55 -24.39
C LYS A 156 11.97 35.39 -23.43
N LEU A 157 12.44 34.26 -23.97
CA LEU A 157 13.17 33.29 -23.15
C LEU A 157 14.38 34.00 -22.54
N SER A 158 14.48 33.97 -21.21
CA SER A 158 15.66 34.40 -20.50
C SER A 158 16.87 33.56 -20.92
N GLN A 159 18.08 34.06 -20.65
CA GLN A 159 19.31 33.34 -21.01
C GLN A 159 19.35 31.92 -20.40
N VAL A 160 18.84 31.77 -19.17
CA VAL A 160 18.75 30.48 -18.47
C VAL A 160 17.77 29.53 -19.19
N GLU A 161 16.59 30.01 -19.56
CA GLU A 161 15.59 29.16 -20.26
C GLU A 161 16.04 28.74 -21.67
N ARG A 162 16.90 29.55 -22.32
CA ARG A 162 17.53 29.16 -23.60
C ARG A 162 18.56 28.05 -23.41
N GLU A 163 19.37 28.14 -22.37
CA GLU A 163 20.38 27.13 -22.04
C GLU A 163 19.71 25.80 -21.62
N GLU A 164 18.60 25.86 -20.88
CA GLU A 164 17.82 24.68 -20.52
C GLU A 164 17.15 24.01 -21.72
N LYS A 165 16.59 24.78 -22.67
CA LYS A 165 15.99 24.22 -23.88
C LYS A 165 17.00 23.43 -24.72
N ILE A 166 18.24 23.92 -24.82
CA ILE A 166 19.33 23.25 -25.56
C ILE A 166 19.71 21.92 -24.90
N MET A 167 19.49 21.75 -23.59
CA MET A 167 19.83 20.54 -22.85
C MET A 167 18.77 19.42 -23.01
N ILE A 168 17.58 19.77 -23.48
CA ILE A 168 16.40 18.88 -23.55
C ILE A 168 16.16 18.37 -24.99
N GLU A 169 16.76 19.01 -26.01
CA GLU A 169 16.80 18.55 -27.41
C GLU A 169 18.05 17.69 -27.69
#